data_AF-A0A2V7T1J6-F1
#
_entry.id   AF-A0A2V7T1J6-F1
#
_cell.length_a   1.000
_cell.length_b   1.000
_cell.length_c   1.000
_cell.angle_alpha   90.00
_cell.angle_beta   90.00
_cell.angle_gamma   90.00
#
_symmetry.space_group_name_H-M   'P 1'
#
loop_
_entity.id
_entity.type
_entity.pdbx_description
1 polymer ?
#
loop_
_entity_poly.entity_id
_entity_poly.type
_entity_poly.pdbx_seq_one_letter_code
_entity_poly.pdbx_strand_id
1 'polypeptide(L)'
;MLRIGLAILHLLALGIGLGAVWARARALGELPLDRNSVRRAFAADGWWGFAAVLWIGTGFWRLLAGTEKATSYYLANHLFLAKMGFLVAILLLELWPALTLIRWRRLAARSGASWTPDASLAARIRAISYVEAALVIAMVCAAASMARGVGARASR
;
A
#
# COMPACT_ATOMS: atom_id res chain seq x y z
N MET A 1 -12.58 18.02 16.35
CA MET A 1 -12.80 17.81 14.90
C MET A 1 -11.60 17.16 14.20
N LEU A 2 -10.35 17.59 14.46
CA LEU A 2 -9.13 17.03 13.84
C LEU A 2 -8.98 15.50 13.97
N ARG A 3 -9.26 14.91 15.15
CA ARG A 3 -9.14 13.46 15.39
C ARG A 3 -10.02 12.62 14.45
N ILE A 4 -11.25 13.06 14.21
CA ILE A 4 -12.20 12.37 13.33
C ILE A 4 -11.76 12.50 11.88
N GLY A 5 -11.32 13.70 11.47
CA GLY A 5 -10.79 13.93 10.12
C GLY A 5 -9.62 13.01 9.78
N LEU A 6 -8.68 12.84 10.71
CA LEU A 6 -7.54 11.93 10.52
C LEU A 6 -7.94 10.45 10.46
N ALA A 7 -8.95 10.04 11.26
CA ALA A 7 -9.48 8.69 11.19
C ALA A 7 -10.17 8.42 9.84
N ILE A 8 -10.99 9.36 9.36
CA ILE A 8 -11.63 9.29 8.04
C ILE A 8 -10.56 9.21 6.95
N LEU A 9 -9.54 10.07 7.00
CA LEU A 9 -8.47 10.08 6.01
C LEU A 9 -7.69 8.76 5.98
N HIS A 10 -7.43 8.15 7.15
CA HIS A 10 -6.79 6.84 7.24
C HIS A 10 -7.65 5.72 6.62
N LEU A 11 -8.97 5.78 6.77
CA LEU A 11 -9.91 4.83 6.15
C LEU A 11 -10.07 5.08 4.64
N LEU A 12 -10.09 6.33 4.20
CA LEU A 12 -10.10 6.68 2.78
C LEU A 12 -8.82 6.19 2.08
N ALA A 13 -7.67 6.31 2.74
CA ALA A 13 -6.41 5.76 2.25
C ALA A 13 -6.50 4.25 1.97
N LEU A 14 -7.32 3.50 2.73
CA LEU A 14 -7.58 2.09 2.45
C LEU A 14 -8.35 1.87 1.15
N GLY A 15 -9.44 2.60 0.93
CA GLY A 15 -10.20 2.49 -0.32
C GLY A 15 -9.37 2.90 -1.54
N ILE A 16 -8.65 4.01 -1.43
CA ILE A 16 -7.77 4.53 -2.49
C ILE A 16 -6.63 3.55 -2.75
N GLY A 17 -5.93 3.12 -1.71
CA GLY A 17 -4.75 2.27 -1.82
C GLY A 17 -5.08 0.90 -2.41
N LEU A 18 -6.09 0.21 -1.85
CA LEU A 18 -6.48 -1.11 -2.34
C LEU A 18 -7.00 -1.06 -3.78
N GLY A 19 -7.82 -0.06 -4.11
CA GLY A 19 -8.29 0.16 -5.48
C GLY A 19 -7.16 0.46 -6.45
N ALA A 20 -6.20 1.29 -6.04
CA ALA A 20 -5.05 1.67 -6.85
C ALA A 20 -4.11 0.50 -7.14
N VAL A 21 -3.69 -0.26 -6.12
CA VAL A 21 -2.78 -1.39 -6.32
C VAL A 21 -3.43 -2.50 -7.15
N TRP A 22 -4.74 -2.72 -6.98
CA TRP A 22 -5.50 -3.65 -7.81
C TRP A 22 -5.62 -3.17 -9.26
N ALA A 23 -5.92 -1.90 -9.48
CA ALA A 23 -5.98 -1.30 -10.81
C ALA A 23 -4.62 -1.37 -11.53
N ARG A 24 -3.52 -1.16 -10.81
CA ARG A 24 -2.15 -1.34 -11.32
C ARG A 24 -1.91 -2.78 -11.77
N ALA A 25 -2.26 -3.76 -10.94
CA ALA A 25 -2.14 -5.18 -11.28
C ALA A 25 -2.95 -5.55 -12.53
N ARG A 26 -4.19 -5.07 -12.62
CA ARG A 26 -5.08 -5.30 -13.75
C ARG A 26 -4.55 -4.71 -15.04
N ALA A 27 -4.12 -3.44 -15.01
CA ALA A 27 -3.59 -2.75 -16.17
C ALA A 27 -2.33 -3.42 -16.72
N LEU A 28 -1.41 -3.84 -15.85
CA LEU A 28 -0.19 -4.57 -16.26
C LEU A 28 -0.46 -6.03 -16.67
N GLY A 29 -1.69 -6.52 -16.51
CA GLY A 29 -2.11 -7.86 -16.90
C GLY A 29 -2.88 -7.94 -18.20
N GLU A 30 -3.10 -6.82 -18.90
CA GLU A 30 -3.81 -6.80 -20.18
C GLU A 30 -2.95 -7.35 -21.31
N LEU A 31 -3.59 -8.10 -22.22
CA LEU A 31 -2.97 -8.65 -23.42
C LEU A 31 -3.73 -8.14 -24.65
N PRO A 32 -3.06 -7.51 -25.63
CA PRO A 32 -1.63 -7.16 -25.63
C PRO A 32 -1.31 -6.07 -24.58
N LEU A 33 -0.11 -6.13 -24.00
CA LEU A 33 0.37 -5.08 -23.09
C LEU A 33 0.72 -3.85 -23.91
N ASP A 34 -0.23 -2.93 -24.02
CA ASP A 34 -0.08 -1.72 -24.80
C ASP A 34 0.31 -0.50 -23.95
N ARG A 35 0.66 0.59 -24.63
CA ARG A 35 1.05 1.84 -23.98
C ARG A 35 -0.08 2.42 -23.12
N ASN A 36 -1.32 2.28 -23.54
CA ASN A 36 -2.46 2.81 -22.80
C ASN A 36 -2.59 2.09 -21.44
N SER A 37 -2.39 0.77 -21.44
CA SER A 37 -2.38 -0.05 -20.23
C SER A 37 -1.29 0.35 -19.27
N VAL A 38 -0.08 0.58 -19.78
CA VAL A 38 1.02 1.11 -18.96
C VAL A 38 0.71 2.50 -18.40
N ARG A 39 0.08 3.40 -19.18
CA ARG A 39 -0.32 4.73 -18.69
C ARG A 39 -1.35 4.63 -17.56
N ARG A 40 -2.32 3.73 -17.65
CA ARG A 40 -3.26 3.46 -16.55
C ARG A 40 -2.53 2.92 -15.33
N ALA A 41 -1.55 2.03 -15.52
CA ALA A 41 -0.71 1.54 -14.44
C ALA A 41 0.08 2.66 -13.76
N PHE A 42 0.59 3.65 -14.49
CA PHE A 42 1.26 4.83 -13.92
C PHE A 42 0.31 5.70 -13.08
N ALA A 43 -0.92 5.91 -13.55
CA ALA A 43 -1.90 6.68 -12.80
C ALA A 43 -2.28 5.94 -11.49
N ALA A 44 -2.52 4.64 -11.59
CA ALA A 44 -2.79 3.78 -10.43
C ALA A 44 -1.62 3.78 -9.43
N ASP A 45 -0.38 3.68 -9.92
CA ASP A 45 0.83 3.77 -9.11
C ASP A 45 0.96 5.10 -8.36
N GLY A 46 0.58 6.22 -8.99
CA GLY A 46 0.52 7.52 -8.32
C GLY A 46 -0.49 7.55 -7.16
N TRP A 47 -1.68 6.99 -7.35
CA TRP A 47 -2.68 6.88 -6.29
C TRP A 47 -2.28 5.91 -5.17
N TRP A 48 -1.56 4.84 -5.51
CA TRP A 48 -1.00 3.92 -4.54
C TRP A 48 0.05 4.60 -3.64
N GLY A 49 0.99 5.34 -4.24
CA GLY A 49 1.97 6.14 -3.50
C GLY A 49 1.30 7.22 -2.64
N PHE A 50 0.26 7.88 -3.14
CA PHE A 50 -0.51 8.86 -2.36
C PHE A 50 -1.20 8.21 -1.14
N ALA A 51 -1.83 7.04 -1.32
CA ALA A 51 -2.43 6.29 -0.21
C ALA A 51 -1.39 5.89 0.85
N ALA A 52 -0.18 5.48 0.42
CA ALA A 52 0.91 5.16 1.33
C ALA A 52 1.31 6.37 2.20
N VAL A 53 1.44 7.56 1.60
CA VAL A 53 1.72 8.80 2.36
C VAL A 53 0.61 9.10 3.36
N LEU A 54 -0.66 8.97 2.96
CA LEU A 54 -1.80 9.18 3.87
C LEU A 54 -1.77 8.20 5.04
N TRP A 55 -1.58 6.90 4.80
CA TRP A 55 -1.51 5.89 5.84
C TRP A 55 -0.36 6.10 6.81
N ILE A 56 0.84 6.38 6.30
CA ILE A 56 2.02 6.63 7.13
C ILE A 56 1.79 7.89 7.96
N GLY A 57 1.38 9.00 7.36
CA GLY A 57 1.17 10.27 8.06
C GLY A 57 0.10 10.17 9.15
N THR A 58 -1.07 9.63 8.82
CA THR A 58 -2.17 9.46 9.79
C THR A 58 -1.87 8.36 10.83
N GLY A 59 -1.12 7.32 10.45
CA GLY A 59 -0.69 6.24 11.35
C GLY A 59 0.35 6.70 12.36
N PHE A 60 1.36 7.46 11.92
CA PHE A 60 2.35 8.09 12.79
C PHE A 60 1.69 9.01 13.80
N TRP A 61 0.73 9.82 13.36
CA TRP A 61 -0.02 10.67 14.27
C TRP A 61 -0.73 9.86 15.35
N ARG A 62 -1.40 8.75 15.01
CA ARG A 62 -2.07 7.89 16.01
C ARG A 62 -1.09 7.24 17.00
N LEU A 63 0.13 6.92 16.57
CA LEU A 63 1.16 6.35 17.44
C LEU A 63 1.75 7.41 18.39
N LEU A 64 2.07 8.60 17.87
CA LEU A 64 2.80 9.64 18.61
C LEU A 64 1.91 10.58 19.42
N ALA A 65 0.68 10.83 18.98
CA ALA A 65 -0.23 11.74 19.68
C ALA A 65 -0.77 11.17 21.01
N GLY A 66 -0.33 9.97 21.42
CA GLY A 66 -0.64 9.39 22.73
C GLY A 66 -2.12 9.20 23.01
N THR A 67 -2.97 9.21 21.98
CA THR A 67 -4.42 9.39 22.14
C THR A 67 -5.16 8.17 22.66
N GLU A 68 -4.50 7.01 22.81
CA GLU A 68 -5.15 5.74 23.15
C GLU A 68 -4.43 4.92 24.25
N LYS A 69 -3.13 4.58 24.16
CA LYS A 69 -2.38 3.78 25.17
C LYS A 69 -0.85 4.04 25.14
N ALA A 70 -0.11 3.69 26.21
CA ALA A 70 1.35 3.80 26.26
C ALA A 70 2.04 2.93 25.19
N THR A 71 3.18 3.38 24.64
CA THR A 71 3.94 2.66 23.59
C THR A 71 4.30 1.23 23.99
N SER A 72 4.52 0.97 25.28
CA SER A 72 4.75 -0.37 25.83
C SER A 72 3.58 -1.33 25.60
N TYR A 73 2.33 -0.85 25.60
CA TYR A 73 1.14 -1.66 25.30
C TYR A 73 1.09 -2.08 23.84
N TYR A 74 1.48 -1.19 22.91
CA TYR A 74 1.52 -1.51 21.48
C TYR A 74 2.62 -2.51 21.15
N LEU A 75 3.82 -2.35 21.73
CA LEU A 75 4.93 -3.29 21.55
C LEU A 75 4.66 -4.68 22.15
N ALA A 76 3.80 -4.77 23.17
CA ALA A 76 3.40 -6.04 23.78
C ALA A 76 2.26 -6.77 23.02
N ASN A 77 1.59 -6.11 22.08
CA ASN A 77 0.48 -6.69 21.32
C ASN A 77 0.98 -7.30 20.01
N HIS A 78 0.88 -8.63 19.89
CA HIS A 78 1.36 -9.39 18.73
C HIS A 78 0.64 -9.00 17.43
N LEU A 79 -0.63 -8.58 17.52
CA LEU A 79 -1.39 -8.13 16.34
C LEU A 79 -0.98 -6.72 15.90
N PHE A 80 -0.57 -5.85 16.83
CA PHE A 80 0.03 -4.58 16.46
C PHE A 80 1.35 -4.81 15.72
N LEU A 81 2.22 -5.67 16.26
CA LEU A 81 3.48 -6.04 15.60
C LEU A 81 3.24 -6.70 14.23
N ALA A 82 2.24 -7.59 14.11
CA ALA A 82 1.87 -8.18 12.83
C ALA A 82 1.41 -7.11 11.82
N LYS A 83 0.54 -6.17 12.25
CA LYS A 83 0.10 -5.04 11.42
C LYS A 83 1.30 -4.21 10.92
N MET A 84 2.25 -3.90 11.81
CA MET A 84 3.46 -3.15 11.46
C MET A 84 4.37 -3.96 10.55
N GLY A 85 4.49 -5.27 10.76
CA GLY A 85 5.23 -6.20 9.91
C GLY A 85 4.66 -6.24 8.49
N PHE A 86 3.33 -6.29 8.33
CA PHE A 86 2.69 -6.19 7.02
C PHE A 86 2.94 -4.85 6.35
N LEU A 87 2.84 -3.74 7.08
CA LEU A 87 3.16 -2.41 6.54
C LEU A 87 4.61 -2.34 6.02
N VAL A 88 5.57 -2.82 6.80
CA VAL A 88 6.99 -2.85 6.40
C VAL A 88 7.18 -3.77 5.19
N ALA A 89 6.59 -4.95 5.17
CA ALA A 89 6.67 -5.87 4.04
C ALA A 89 6.12 -5.24 2.75
N ILE A 90 4.98 -4.55 2.82
CA ILE A 90 4.40 -3.80 1.70
C ILE A 90 5.39 -2.74 1.20
N LEU A 91 5.97 -1.93 2.09
CA LEU A 91 6.89 -0.87 1.69
C LEU A 91 8.18 -1.39 1.07
N LEU A 92 8.71 -2.52 1.57
CA LEU A 92 9.88 -3.17 0.99
C LEU A 92 9.59 -3.76 -0.39
N LEU A 93 8.43 -4.41 -0.54
CA LEU A 93 7.98 -4.92 -1.84
C LEU A 93 7.78 -3.79 -2.84
N GLU A 94 7.17 -2.69 -2.42
CA GLU A 94 6.79 -1.56 -3.29
C GLU A 94 7.99 -0.80 -3.86
N LEU A 95 9.15 -0.84 -3.17
CA LEU A 95 10.33 -0.10 -3.60
C LEU A 95 10.75 -0.47 -5.03
N TRP A 96 10.71 -1.76 -5.37
CA TRP A 96 11.11 -2.22 -6.71
C TRP A 96 10.11 -1.87 -7.81
N PRO A 97 8.78 -2.16 -7.69
CA PRO A 97 7.73 -1.67 -8.58
C PRO A 97 7.77 -0.17 -8.81
N ALA A 98 7.78 0.64 -7.75
CA ALA A 98 7.73 2.10 -7.83
C ALA A 98 8.91 2.64 -8.64
N LEU A 99 10.13 2.22 -8.30
CA LEU A 99 11.34 2.64 -9.02
C LEU A 99 11.31 2.20 -10.49
N THR A 100 10.81 1.01 -10.78
CA THR A 100 10.69 0.50 -12.15
C THR A 100 9.69 1.31 -12.96
N LEU A 101 8.50 1.60 -12.42
CA LEU A 101 7.48 2.38 -13.09
C LEU A 101 7.88 3.84 -13.28
N ILE A 102 8.61 4.44 -12.33
CA ILE A 102 9.20 5.78 -12.50
C ILE A 102 10.23 5.80 -13.63
N ARG A 103 11.09 4.78 -13.73
CA ARG A 103 12.04 4.65 -14.85
C ARG A 103 11.31 4.51 -16.18
N TRP A 104 10.28 3.67 -16.24
CA TRP A 104 9.45 3.50 -17.44
C TRP A 104 8.76 4.79 -17.85
N ARG A 105 8.19 5.53 -16.90
CA ARG A 105 7.56 6.84 -17.15
C ARG A 105 8.53 7.82 -17.79
N ARG A 106 9.78 7.87 -17.31
CA ARG A 106 10.85 8.71 -17.89
C ARG A 106 11.26 8.26 -19.29
N LEU A 107 11.42 6.96 -19.52
CA LEU A 107 11.78 6.42 -20.83
C LEU A 107 10.66 6.65 -21.86
N ALA A 108 9.41 6.38 -21.49
CA ALA A 108 8.25 6.61 -22.34
C ALA A 108 8.11 8.09 -22.74
N ALA A 109 8.43 9.02 -21.83
CA ALA A 109 8.43 10.45 -22.10
C ALA A 109 9.55 10.88 -23.07
N ARG A 110 10.74 10.25 -23.00
CA ARG A 110 11.89 10.57 -23.87
C ARG A 110 11.77 9.97 -25.27
N SER A 111 11.36 8.72 -25.35
CA SER A 111 11.40 7.95 -26.60
C SER A 111 10.09 8.04 -27.40
N GLY A 112 9.06 8.70 -26.87
CA GLY A 112 7.78 8.83 -27.55
C GLY A 112 7.24 7.46 -27.95
N ALA A 113 6.64 7.34 -29.14
CA ALA A 113 6.01 6.10 -29.63
C ALA A 113 6.95 4.89 -29.78
N SER A 114 8.27 5.09 -29.85
CA SER A 114 9.25 4.00 -30.02
C SER A 114 9.48 3.14 -28.77
N TRP A 115 9.09 3.64 -27.59
CA TRP A 115 9.22 2.89 -26.35
C TRP A 115 8.17 1.78 -26.24
N THR A 116 8.61 0.57 -25.91
CA THR A 116 7.77 -0.60 -25.64
C THR A 116 8.00 -1.10 -24.20
N PRO A 117 6.93 -1.49 -23.48
CA PRO A 117 7.08 -2.06 -22.16
C PRO A 117 7.61 -3.49 -22.21
N ASP A 118 8.45 -3.85 -21.25
CA ASP A 118 8.88 -5.24 -21.05
C ASP A 118 7.76 -6.04 -20.37
N ALA A 119 7.16 -6.97 -21.12
CA ALA A 119 6.07 -7.81 -20.64
C ALA A 119 6.46 -8.71 -19.46
N SER A 120 7.72 -9.14 -19.37
CA SER A 120 8.20 -10.00 -18.29
C SER A 120 8.28 -9.21 -16.97
N LEU A 121 8.75 -7.97 -17.02
CA LEU A 121 8.78 -7.06 -15.87
C LEU A 121 7.35 -6.65 -15.48
N ALA A 122 6.47 -6.37 -16.44
CA ALA A 122 5.07 -6.07 -16.17
C ALA A 122 4.37 -7.21 -15.43
N ALA A 123 4.60 -8.47 -15.83
CA ALA A 123 4.06 -9.64 -15.16
C ALA A 123 4.55 -9.77 -13.71
N ARG A 124 5.83 -9.46 -13.44
CA ARG A 124 6.39 -9.44 -12.08
C ARG A 124 5.76 -8.34 -11.22
N ILE A 125 5.67 -7.12 -11.74
CA ILE A 125 5.05 -5.98 -11.02
C ILE A 125 3.58 -6.29 -10.73
N ARG A 126 2.86 -6.92 -11.68
CA ARG A 126 1.49 -7.39 -11.47
C ARG A 126 1.40 -8.39 -10.32
N ALA A 127 2.27 -9.39 -10.28
CA ALA A 127 2.28 -10.39 -9.22
C ALA A 127 2.54 -9.74 -7.85
N ILE A 128 3.53 -8.86 -7.77
CA ILE A 128 3.84 -8.10 -6.55
C ILE A 128 2.63 -7.25 -6.12
N SER A 129 1.96 -6.58 -7.06
CA SER A 129 0.77 -5.78 -6.77
C SER A 129 -0.37 -6.60 -6.17
N TYR A 130 -0.57 -7.85 -6.60
CA TYR A 130 -1.54 -8.74 -5.96
C TYR A 130 -1.12 -9.19 -4.57
N VAL A 131 0.18 -9.45 -4.36
CA VAL A 131 0.73 -9.78 -3.04
C VAL A 131 0.55 -8.59 -2.08
N GLU A 132 0.81 -7.37 -2.53
CA GLU A 132 0.59 -6.16 -1.75
C GLU A 132 -0.88 -5.96 -1.39
N ALA A 133 -1.80 -6.20 -2.34
CA ALA A 133 -3.24 -6.17 -2.07
C ALA A 133 -3.63 -7.19 -0.98
N ALA A 134 -3.11 -8.41 -1.06
CA ALA A 134 -3.34 -9.44 -0.05
C ALA A 134 -2.77 -9.06 1.33
N LEU A 135 -1.57 -8.46 1.35
CA LEU A 135 -0.94 -7.95 2.58
C LEU A 135 -1.75 -6.81 3.20
N VAL A 136 -2.31 -5.90 2.39
CA VAL A 136 -3.21 -4.84 2.87
C VAL A 136 -4.45 -5.46 3.52
N ILE A 137 -5.05 -6.47 2.90
CA ILE A 137 -6.20 -7.18 3.47
C ILE A 137 -5.83 -7.85 4.80
N ALA A 138 -4.69 -8.56 4.85
CA ALA A 138 -4.19 -9.17 6.09
C ALA A 138 -3.94 -8.13 7.19
N MET A 139 -3.40 -6.97 6.82
CA MET A 139 -3.20 -5.82 7.72
C MET A 139 -4.53 -5.30 8.28
N VAL A 140 -5.59 -5.24 7.47
CA VAL A 140 -6.94 -4.85 7.91
C VAL A 140 -7.53 -5.90 8.85
N CYS A 141 -7.39 -7.19 8.54
CA CYS A 141 -7.83 -8.29 9.42
C CYS A 141 -7.15 -8.23 10.80
N ALA A 142 -5.83 -7.98 10.83
CA ALA A 142 -5.08 -7.80 12.07
C ALA A 142 -5.59 -6.57 12.86
N ALA A 143 -5.84 -5.45 12.19
CA ALA A 143 -6.37 -4.24 12.82
C ALA A 143 -7.78 -4.44 13.40
N ALA A 144 -8.67 -5.11 12.67
CA ALA A 144 -10.03 -5.40 13.12
C ALA A 144 -10.05 -6.38 14.31
N SER A 145 -9.17 -7.39 14.28
CA SER A 145 -9.03 -8.36 15.39
C SER A 145 -8.50 -7.70 16.66
N MET A 146 -7.52 -6.80 16.52
CA MET A 146 -6.98 -6.00 17.64
C MET A 146 -8.05 -5.10 18.26
N ALA A 147 -8.93 -4.49 17.44
CA ALA A 147 -10.03 -3.66 17.93
C ALA A 147 -11.07 -4.46 18.75
N ARG A 148 -11.14 -5.78 18.56
CA ARG A 148 -11.99 -6.70 19.32
C ARG A 148 -11.29 -7.35 20.53
N GLY A 149 -10.08 -6.90 20.87
CA GLY A 149 -9.34 -7.38 22.04
C GLY A 149 -8.55 -8.68 21.83
N VAL A 150 -8.52 -9.23 20.61
CA VAL A 150 -7.69 -10.40 20.29
C VAL A 150 -6.20 -9.98 20.32
N GLY A 151 -5.32 -10.84 20.83
CA GLY A 151 -3.86 -10.64 20.78
C GLY A 151 -3.23 -9.79 21.89
N ALA A 152 -4.03 -9.24 22.81
CA ALA A 152 -3.51 -8.77 24.09
C ALA A 152 -3.07 -10.00 24.90
N ARG A 153 -1.79 -10.07 25.29
CA ARG A 153 -1.39 -11.01 26.35
C ARG A 153 -2.26 -10.70 27.56
N ALA A 154 -2.99 -11.69 28.06
CA ALA A 154 -3.61 -11.60 29.37
C ALA A 154 -2.49 -11.22 30.35
N SER A 155 -2.56 -10.03 30.94
CA SER A 155 -1.76 -9.70 32.10
C SER A 155 -2.21 -10.66 33.19
N ARG A 156 -1.40 -11.69 33.47
CA ARG A 156 -1.41 -12.33 34.78
C ARG A 156 -0.70 -11.42 35.76
#